data_AF-A0AA41AJS9-F1
#
_entry.id   AF-A0AA41AJS9-F1
#
_cell.length_a   1.000
_cell.length_b   1.000
_cell.length_c   1.000
_cell.angle_alpha   90.00
_cell.angle_beta   90.00
_cell.angle_gamma   90.00
#
_symmetry.space_group_name_H-M   'P 1'
#
loop_
_entity.id
_entity.type
_entity.pdbx_description
1 polymer ?
#
loop_
_entity_poly.entity_id
_entity_poly.type
_entity_poly.pdbx_seq_one_letter_code
_entity_poly.pdbx_strand_id
1 'polypeptide(L)'
;MELNELVAQVSKCVICEPQLPLGARPVIQFNPNARILIAGQAPGIKVHQSGIPFNDQSGERLRQWLGLTNDLFYDANNIAILPMGFCYPGKGKPGDLPPRKECAPAWRAQLLAALPNLQLTIVLGKYAQAYHLPDTKKLPLTELVKSWRDYWPSHLVLPHPSPRNNIWLKKNPWLEQEVLPELKKRVAEVLL
;
A
#
# COMPACT_ATOMS: atom_id res chain seq x y z
N MET A 1 1.20 22.93 8.63
CA MET A 1 2.56 22.51 8.28
C MET A 1 2.65 22.55 6.77
N GLU A 2 3.67 23.21 6.24
CA GLU A 2 3.89 23.24 4.79
C GLU A 2 4.19 21.83 4.29
N LEU A 3 3.79 21.51 3.06
CA LEU A 3 3.90 20.15 2.55
C LEU A 3 5.35 19.61 2.57
N ASN A 4 6.30 20.46 2.17
CA ASN A 4 7.71 20.09 2.14
C ASN A 4 8.23 19.79 3.56
N GLU A 5 7.71 20.49 4.57
CA GLU A 5 8.03 20.22 5.98
C GLU A 5 7.46 18.88 6.42
N LEU A 6 6.21 18.56 6.04
CA LEU A 6 5.60 17.26 6.37
C LEU A 6 6.42 16.10 5.82
N VAL A 7 6.78 16.13 4.54
CA VAL A 7 7.58 15.07 3.90
C VAL A 7 8.98 14.98 4.51
N ALA A 8 9.60 16.13 4.83
CA ALA A 8 10.90 16.18 5.48
C ALA A 8 10.87 15.63 6.93
N GLN A 9 9.79 15.86 7.68
CA GLN A 9 9.62 15.29 9.02
C GLN A 9 9.39 13.78 8.96
N VAL A 10 8.56 13.31 8.02
CA VAL A 10 8.31 11.89 7.84
C VAL A 10 9.59 11.14 7.47
N SER A 11 10.41 11.67 6.56
CA SER A 11 11.66 11.02 6.15
C SER A 11 12.71 10.93 7.27
N LYS A 12 12.65 11.81 8.27
CA LYS A 12 13.53 11.84 9.44
C LYS A 12 12.89 11.23 10.70
N CYS A 13 11.72 10.60 10.58
CA CYS A 13 11.01 10.06 11.73
C CYS A 13 11.76 8.87 12.36
N VAL A 14 12.02 8.96 13.67
CA VAL A 14 12.70 7.93 14.48
C VAL A 14 11.83 7.33 15.60
N ILE A 15 10.52 7.64 15.64
CA ILE A 15 9.60 7.28 16.75
C ILE A 15 9.68 5.78 17.12
N CYS A 16 9.73 4.89 16.13
CA CYS A 16 9.74 3.45 16.36
C CYS A 16 11.13 2.82 16.34
N GLU A 17 12.19 3.62 16.14
CA GLU A 17 13.57 3.14 15.99
C GLU A 17 14.06 2.18 17.08
N PRO A 18 13.78 2.39 18.38
CA PRO A 18 14.22 1.47 19.43
C PRO A 18 13.68 0.03 19.30
N GLN A 19 12.72 -0.18 18.40
CA GLN A 19 12.04 -1.45 18.17
C GLN A 19 12.36 -2.05 16.80
N LEU A 20 13.17 -1.37 15.98
CA LEU A 20 13.49 -1.79 14.61
C LEU A 20 14.88 -2.46 14.59
N PRO A 21 15.00 -3.68 14.03
CA PRO A 21 16.27 -4.40 14.04
C PRO A 21 17.34 -3.80 13.14
N LEU A 22 16.95 -2.94 12.19
CA LEU A 22 17.86 -2.30 11.21
C LEU A 22 17.78 -0.76 11.28
N GLY A 23 17.28 -0.21 12.39
CA GLY A 23 17.09 1.23 12.55
C GLY A 23 15.92 1.81 11.75
N ALA A 24 15.66 3.11 11.95
CA ALA A 24 14.60 3.81 11.24
C ALA A 24 15.01 4.14 9.81
N ARG A 25 14.15 3.76 8.86
CA ARG A 25 14.23 4.22 7.47
C ARG A 25 12.81 4.31 6.92
N PRO A 26 12.14 5.46 7.08
CA PRO A 26 10.81 5.69 6.53
C PRO A 26 10.86 5.63 4.99
N VAL A 27 10.09 4.74 4.39
CA VAL A 27 10.01 4.56 2.93
C VAL A 27 8.58 4.80 2.47
N ILE A 28 8.37 5.89 1.74
CA ILE A 28 7.09 6.31 1.16
C ILE A 28 7.31 6.90 -0.25
N GLN A 29 6.24 6.96 -1.04
CA GLN A 29 6.17 7.79 -2.25
C GLN A 29 4.99 8.74 -2.09
N PHE A 30 5.21 10.04 -2.29
CA PHE A 30 4.22 11.04 -1.95
C PHE A 30 4.32 12.28 -2.84
N ASN A 31 3.17 12.73 -3.36
CA ASN A 31 2.97 14.03 -3.97
C ASN A 31 1.46 14.39 -3.86
N PRO A 32 1.07 15.64 -3.59
CA PRO A 32 -0.33 16.06 -3.51
C PRO A 32 -1.14 15.81 -4.78
N ASN A 33 -0.46 15.78 -5.93
CA ASN A 33 -1.10 15.53 -7.22
C ASN A 33 -1.48 14.06 -7.42
N ALA A 34 -0.96 13.14 -6.58
CA ALA A 34 -1.25 11.73 -6.70
C ALA A 34 -2.76 11.48 -6.74
N ARG A 35 -3.18 10.70 -7.74
CA ARG A 35 -4.58 10.34 -7.99
C ARG A 35 -4.90 8.94 -7.50
N ILE A 36 -3.89 8.09 -7.33
CA ILE A 36 -4.04 6.73 -6.81
C ILE A 36 -3.20 6.56 -5.55
N LEU A 37 -3.79 6.00 -4.50
CA LEU A 37 -3.11 5.61 -3.27
C LEU A 37 -2.92 4.09 -3.24
N ILE A 38 -1.69 3.63 -3.03
CA ILE A 38 -1.38 2.25 -2.67
C ILE A 38 -1.12 2.19 -1.16
N ALA A 39 -2.08 1.62 -0.43
CA ALA A 39 -2.03 1.46 1.02
C ALA A 39 -1.55 0.05 1.40
N GLY A 40 -0.27 -0.06 1.75
CA GLY A 40 0.38 -1.32 2.15
C GLY A 40 0.49 -1.56 3.66
N GLN A 41 1.19 -2.63 4.05
CA GLN A 41 1.47 -2.93 5.47
C GLN A 41 2.71 -2.21 5.99
N ALA A 42 3.90 -2.68 5.59
CA ALA A 42 5.20 -2.11 5.94
C ALA A 42 6.22 -2.52 4.87
N PRO A 43 7.33 -1.80 4.70
CA PRO A 43 8.38 -2.22 3.78
C PRO A 43 9.04 -3.52 4.27
N GLY A 44 9.36 -4.41 3.33
CA GLY A 44 10.20 -5.58 3.60
C GLY A 44 11.69 -5.23 3.59
N ILE A 45 12.54 -6.22 3.86
CA ILE A 45 14.00 -6.02 3.96
C ILE A 45 14.63 -5.42 2.68
N LYS A 46 14.19 -5.86 1.50
CA LYS A 46 14.71 -5.34 0.21
C LYS A 46 14.36 -3.87 0.02
N VAL A 47 13.13 -3.49 0.38
CA VAL A 47 12.66 -2.09 0.34
C VAL A 47 13.40 -1.24 1.37
N HIS A 48 13.66 -1.78 2.56
CA HIS A 48 14.49 -1.08 3.54
C HIS A 48 15.92 -0.86 3.04
N GLN A 49 16.52 -1.81 2.32
CA GLN A 49 17.87 -1.64 1.77
C GLN A 49 17.90 -0.64 0.61
N SER A 50 16.95 -0.73 -0.33
CA SER A 50 16.90 0.14 -1.51
C SER A 50 16.38 1.55 -1.21
N GLY A 51 15.48 1.70 -0.22
CA GLY A 51 14.70 2.92 -0.02
C GLY A 51 13.60 3.15 -1.06
N ILE A 52 13.34 2.20 -1.95
CA ILE A 52 12.36 2.31 -3.04
C ILE A 52 11.15 1.44 -2.71
N PRO A 53 9.94 2.02 -2.52
CA PRO A 53 8.74 1.24 -2.20
C PRO A 53 8.47 0.16 -3.26
N PHE A 54 8.05 -1.05 -2.85
CA PHE A 54 7.74 -2.13 -3.80
C PHE A 54 8.85 -2.44 -4.82
N ASN A 55 10.11 -2.23 -4.45
CA ASN A 55 11.27 -2.69 -5.24
C ASN A 55 11.59 -4.17 -4.96
N ASP A 56 10.61 -5.03 -5.16
CA ASP A 56 10.70 -6.49 -5.00
C ASP A 56 9.69 -7.22 -5.91
N GLN A 57 9.67 -8.55 -5.84
CA GLN A 57 8.76 -9.41 -6.62
C GLN A 57 7.27 -9.13 -6.33
N SER A 58 6.93 -8.66 -5.12
CA SER A 58 5.55 -8.29 -4.81
C SER A 58 5.17 -7.01 -5.56
N GLY A 59 6.10 -6.07 -5.70
CA GLY A 59 5.93 -4.88 -6.51
C GLY A 59 5.83 -5.15 -8.01
N GLU A 60 6.65 -6.07 -8.54
CA GLU A 60 6.55 -6.50 -9.95
C GLU A 60 5.15 -7.03 -10.27
N ARG A 61 4.63 -7.91 -9.41
CA ARG A 61 3.26 -8.42 -9.56
C ARG A 61 2.22 -7.31 -9.40
N LEU A 62 2.39 -6.40 -8.46
CA LEU A 62 1.46 -5.29 -8.27
C LEU A 62 1.38 -4.41 -9.53
N ARG A 63 2.53 -4.08 -10.14
CA ARG A 63 2.57 -3.34 -11.41
C ARG A 63 1.84 -4.08 -12.53
N GLN A 64 2.01 -5.40 -12.63
CA GLN A 64 1.27 -6.23 -13.59
C GLN A 64 -0.24 -6.23 -13.33
N TRP A 65 -0.67 -6.26 -12.07
CA TRP A 65 -2.09 -6.18 -11.70
C TRP A 65 -2.69 -4.82 -12.05
N LEU A 66 -1.95 -3.73 -11.82
CA LEU A 66 -2.39 -2.37 -12.14
C LEU A 66 -2.27 -2.04 -13.64
N GLY A 67 -1.52 -2.82 -14.41
CA GLY A 67 -1.25 -2.53 -15.83
C GLY A 67 -0.28 -1.36 -16.02
N LEU A 68 0.63 -1.13 -15.07
CA LEU A 68 1.55 0.01 -15.08
C LEU A 68 2.97 -0.40 -15.45
N THR A 69 3.66 0.50 -16.15
CA THR A 69 5.12 0.46 -16.30
C THR A 69 5.82 0.87 -15.00
N ASN A 70 7.13 0.67 -14.91
CA ASN A 70 7.91 1.17 -13.78
C ASN A 70 7.81 2.71 -13.68
N ASP A 71 7.91 3.42 -14.81
CA ASP A 71 7.89 4.89 -14.82
C ASP A 71 6.57 5.45 -14.28
N LEU A 72 5.43 4.90 -14.71
CA LEU A 72 4.11 5.31 -14.20
C LEU A 72 3.92 4.94 -12.73
N PHE A 73 4.41 3.76 -12.32
CA PHE A 73 4.26 3.31 -10.93
C PHE A 73 5.09 4.16 -9.95
N TYR A 74 6.27 4.61 -10.36
CA TYR A 74 7.18 5.41 -9.55
C TYR A 74 7.05 6.93 -9.77
N ASP A 75 6.13 7.37 -10.63
CA ASP A 75 5.76 8.78 -10.71
C ASP A 75 4.86 9.16 -9.53
N ALA A 76 5.44 9.91 -8.59
CA ALA A 76 4.73 10.37 -7.42
C ALA A 76 3.53 11.28 -7.75
N ASN A 77 3.52 11.98 -8.89
CA ASN A 77 2.38 12.81 -9.31
C ASN A 77 1.15 11.96 -9.64
N ASN A 78 1.33 10.68 -9.96
CA ASN A 78 0.26 9.77 -10.29
C ASN A 78 -0.08 8.84 -9.12
N ILE A 79 0.95 8.28 -8.48
CA ILE A 79 0.82 7.24 -7.45
C ILE A 79 1.44 7.71 -6.13
N ALA A 80 0.63 7.72 -5.06
CA ALA A 80 1.12 7.78 -3.70
C ALA A 80 1.25 6.35 -3.13
N ILE A 81 2.36 6.05 -2.45
CA ILE A 81 2.59 4.76 -1.79
C ILE A 81 2.83 5.02 -0.32
N LEU A 82 1.83 4.68 0.50
CA LEU A 82 1.86 4.93 1.94
C LEU A 82 1.49 3.63 2.68
N PRO A 83 2.46 2.88 3.23
CA PRO A 83 2.19 1.72 4.07
C PRO A 83 1.73 2.12 5.48
N MET A 84 1.10 1.20 6.23
CA MET A 84 0.67 1.47 7.62
C MET A 84 1.85 1.72 8.58
N GLY A 85 3.00 1.09 8.33
CA GLY A 85 4.27 1.41 8.98
C GLY A 85 5.30 1.74 7.92
N PHE A 86 6.06 2.82 8.10
CA PHE A 86 6.99 3.30 7.08
C PHE A 86 8.37 2.64 7.14
N CYS A 87 8.67 1.87 8.19
CA CYS A 87 9.97 1.22 8.39
C CYS A 87 9.83 -0.30 8.45
N TYR A 88 10.92 -1.01 8.14
CA TYR A 88 10.94 -2.47 8.17
C TYR A 88 10.88 -2.97 9.62
N PRO A 89 9.82 -3.69 10.00
CA PRO A 89 9.57 -4.04 11.41
C PRO A 89 10.39 -5.24 11.88
N GLY A 90 11.16 -5.88 11.01
CA GLY A 90 11.89 -7.11 11.30
C GLY A 90 11.23 -8.38 10.79
N LYS A 91 11.94 -9.50 10.92
CA LYS A 91 11.50 -10.82 10.44
C LYS A 91 10.83 -11.61 11.57
N GLY A 92 9.59 -12.03 11.36
CA GLY A 92 8.88 -13.00 12.18
C GLY A 92 8.83 -14.40 11.55
N LYS A 93 8.05 -15.31 12.16
CA LYS A 93 7.94 -16.72 11.71
C LYS A 93 7.33 -16.85 10.30
N PRO A 94 6.09 -16.34 10.04
CA PRO A 94 5.50 -16.50 8.71
C PRO A 94 6.02 -15.49 7.70
N GLY A 95 6.95 -14.59 8.09
CA GLY A 95 7.39 -13.44 7.32
C GLY A 95 7.66 -12.22 8.16
N ASP A 96 7.71 -11.05 7.53
CA ASP A 96 7.94 -9.79 8.22
C ASP A 96 6.90 -9.55 9.33
N LEU A 97 7.36 -8.92 10.41
CA LEU A 97 6.53 -8.52 11.53
C LEU A 97 5.46 -7.51 11.08
N PRO A 98 4.38 -7.34 11.86
CA PRO A 98 3.37 -6.34 11.53
C PRO A 98 3.92 -4.91 11.59
N PRO A 99 3.26 -3.94 10.92
CA PRO A 99 3.62 -2.54 11.03
C PRO A 99 3.59 -2.08 12.50
N ARG A 100 4.53 -1.21 12.83
CA ARG A 100 4.62 -0.54 14.13
C ARG A 100 3.39 0.35 14.36
N LYS A 101 2.77 0.22 15.54
CA LYS A 101 1.49 0.87 15.88
C LYS A 101 1.62 2.38 16.00
N GLU A 102 2.82 2.86 16.32
CA GLU A 102 3.18 4.26 16.54
C GLU A 102 3.12 5.07 15.24
N CYS A 103 3.39 4.42 14.10
CA CYS A 103 3.59 5.11 12.82
C CYS A 103 2.29 5.73 12.29
N ALA A 104 1.18 4.98 12.38
CA ALA A 104 -0.06 5.43 11.77
C ALA A 104 -0.71 6.65 12.45
N PRO A 105 -0.82 6.68 13.80
CA PRO A 105 -1.29 7.87 14.53
C PRO A 105 -0.41 9.09 14.30
N ALA A 106 0.91 8.90 14.14
CA ALA A 106 1.85 10.01 13.93
C ALA A 106 1.64 10.70 12.57
N TRP A 107 1.45 9.92 11.50
CA TRP A 107 1.62 10.46 10.14
C TRP A 107 0.46 10.25 9.18
N ARG A 108 -0.36 9.18 9.31
CA ARG A 108 -1.31 8.83 8.24
C ARG A 108 -2.36 9.89 8.01
N ALA A 109 -2.99 10.40 9.06
CA ALA A 109 -4.05 11.40 8.92
C ALA A 109 -3.54 12.67 8.23
N GLN A 110 -2.35 13.16 8.61
CA GLN A 110 -1.72 14.34 8.03
C GLN A 110 -1.35 14.13 6.56
N LEU A 111 -0.77 12.98 6.21
CA LEU A 111 -0.41 12.65 4.83
C LEU A 111 -1.65 12.49 3.95
N LEU A 112 -2.69 11.80 4.43
CA LEU A 112 -3.92 11.63 3.65
C LEU A 112 -4.67 12.95 3.44
N ALA A 113 -4.69 13.84 4.43
CA ALA A 113 -5.25 15.18 4.28
C ALA A 113 -4.50 16.01 3.22
N ALA A 114 -3.23 15.70 2.97
CA ALA A 114 -2.40 16.35 1.95
C ALA A 114 -2.47 15.67 0.57
N LEU A 115 -3.41 14.73 0.35
CA LEU A 115 -3.66 14.06 -0.94
C LEU A 115 -5.09 14.35 -1.44
N PRO A 116 -5.41 15.61 -1.81
CA PRO A 116 -6.79 16.00 -2.15
C PRO A 116 -7.30 15.40 -3.46
N ASN A 117 -6.40 14.92 -4.32
CA ASN A 117 -6.71 14.47 -5.68
C ASN A 117 -6.96 12.96 -5.80
N LEU A 118 -7.00 12.22 -4.68
CA LEU A 118 -7.20 10.77 -4.72
C LEU A 118 -8.57 10.40 -5.29
N GLN A 119 -8.54 9.54 -6.31
CA GLN A 119 -9.72 8.98 -6.97
C GLN A 119 -9.82 7.46 -6.78
N LEU A 120 -8.73 6.80 -6.39
CA LEU A 120 -8.67 5.36 -6.17
C LEU A 120 -7.68 5.02 -5.04
N THR A 121 -8.12 4.20 -4.08
CA THR A 121 -7.27 3.64 -3.03
C THR A 121 -7.20 2.12 -3.14
N ILE A 122 -6.01 1.61 -3.41
CA ILE A 122 -5.69 0.18 -3.44
C ILE A 122 -5.23 -0.25 -2.05
N VAL A 123 -6.01 -1.12 -1.41
CA VAL A 123 -5.83 -1.52 -0.01
C VAL A 123 -5.24 -2.93 0.05
N LEU A 124 -3.99 -3.03 0.51
CA LEU A 124 -3.21 -4.27 0.50
C LEU A 124 -3.00 -4.82 1.92
N GLY A 125 -3.77 -5.86 2.23
CA GLY A 125 -3.65 -6.64 3.46
C GLY A 125 -4.32 -6.02 4.69
N LYS A 126 -4.43 -6.83 5.75
CA LYS A 126 -5.33 -6.59 6.89
C LYS A 126 -5.15 -5.27 7.63
N TYR A 127 -3.92 -4.75 7.76
CA TYR A 127 -3.67 -3.51 8.50
C TYR A 127 -4.16 -2.29 7.73
N ALA A 128 -3.96 -2.27 6.41
CA ALA A 128 -4.50 -1.22 5.55
C ALA A 128 -6.03 -1.33 5.47
N GLN A 129 -6.58 -2.55 5.36
CA GLN A 129 -8.03 -2.81 5.39
C GLN A 129 -8.67 -2.27 6.67
N ALA A 130 -8.11 -2.62 7.83
CA ALA A 130 -8.62 -2.16 9.12
C ALA A 130 -8.59 -0.63 9.29
N TYR A 131 -7.73 0.08 8.56
CA TYR A 131 -7.63 1.53 8.58
C TYR A 131 -8.61 2.19 7.60
N HIS A 132 -8.63 1.72 6.35
CA HIS A 132 -9.43 2.34 5.28
C HIS A 132 -10.90 1.89 5.27
N LEU A 133 -11.18 0.67 5.75
CA LEU A 133 -12.50 0.05 5.77
C LEU A 133 -12.76 -0.55 7.16
N PRO A 134 -12.98 0.27 8.20
CA PRO A 134 -13.02 -0.20 9.58
C PRO A 134 -14.17 -1.18 9.86
N ASP A 135 -15.27 -1.09 9.13
CA ASP A 135 -16.44 -1.96 9.28
C ASP A 135 -16.20 -3.37 8.73
N THR A 136 -15.16 -3.56 7.91
CA THR A 136 -14.81 -4.85 7.29
C THR A 136 -13.80 -5.65 8.08
N LYS A 137 -13.38 -5.18 9.27
CA LYS A 137 -12.30 -5.80 10.07
C LYS A 137 -12.53 -7.28 10.39
N LYS A 138 -13.78 -7.72 10.48
CA LYS A 138 -14.16 -9.10 10.81
C LYS A 138 -14.37 -9.98 9.57
N LEU A 139 -14.39 -9.39 8.37
CA LEU A 139 -14.62 -10.15 7.14
C LEU A 139 -13.37 -10.94 6.74
N PRO A 140 -13.51 -12.22 6.38
CA PRO A 140 -12.46 -12.98 5.71
C PRO A 140 -11.97 -12.27 4.44
N LEU A 141 -10.65 -12.31 4.19
CA LEU A 141 -10.04 -11.67 3.02
C LEU A 141 -10.74 -12.05 1.71
N THR A 142 -11.07 -13.34 1.53
CA THR A 142 -11.72 -13.81 0.31
C THR A 142 -13.09 -13.19 0.11
N GLU A 143 -13.89 -13.08 1.17
CA GLU A 143 -15.22 -12.48 1.09
C GLU A 143 -15.13 -10.99 0.79
N LEU A 144 -14.21 -10.28 1.47
CA LEU A 144 -13.99 -8.86 1.24
C LEU A 144 -13.51 -8.54 -0.19
N VAL A 145 -12.65 -9.39 -0.76
CA VAL A 145 -12.19 -9.20 -2.14
C VAL A 145 -13.28 -9.59 -3.15
N LYS A 146 -14.16 -10.55 -2.82
CA LYS A 146 -15.34 -10.87 -3.65
C LYS A 146 -16.36 -9.72 -3.63
N SER A 147 -16.55 -9.07 -2.50
CA SER A 147 -17.45 -7.93 -2.32
C SER A 147 -16.84 -6.59 -2.77
N TRP A 148 -15.88 -6.61 -3.70
CA TRP A 148 -15.14 -5.42 -4.10
C TRP A 148 -16.03 -4.30 -4.68
N ARG A 149 -17.16 -4.67 -5.29
CA ARG A 149 -18.13 -3.73 -5.88
C ARG A 149 -18.78 -2.82 -4.83
N ASP A 150 -18.84 -3.24 -3.57
CA ASP A 150 -19.44 -2.45 -2.48
C ASP A 150 -18.63 -1.18 -2.16
N TYR A 151 -17.35 -1.16 -2.52
CA TYR A 151 -16.42 -0.05 -2.27
C TYR A 151 -15.92 0.63 -3.55
N TRP A 152 -16.32 0.10 -4.71
CA TRP A 152 -15.96 0.60 -6.02
C TRP A 152 -16.70 1.92 -6.34
N PRO A 153 -16.13 2.87 -7.09
CA PRO A 153 -14.80 2.86 -7.72
C PRO A 153 -13.68 3.51 -6.88
N SER A 154 -13.98 3.90 -5.65
CA SER A 154 -13.05 4.68 -4.81
C SER A 154 -12.03 3.82 -4.07
N HIS A 155 -12.38 2.58 -3.73
CA HIS A 155 -11.50 1.66 -3.01
C HIS A 155 -11.53 0.28 -3.64
N LEU A 156 -10.37 -0.38 -3.65
CA LEU A 156 -10.26 -1.78 -4.02
C LEU A 156 -9.35 -2.51 -3.04
N VAL A 157 -9.91 -3.52 -2.38
CA VAL A 157 -9.14 -4.42 -1.52
C VAL A 157 -8.56 -5.54 -2.35
N LEU A 158 -7.26 -5.80 -2.20
CA LEU A 158 -6.59 -6.94 -2.83
C LEU A 158 -5.83 -7.78 -1.79
N PRO A 159 -5.63 -9.07 -2.04
CA PRO A 159 -4.63 -9.84 -1.31
C PRO A 159 -3.25 -9.20 -1.52
N HIS A 160 -2.33 -9.40 -0.56
CA HIS A 160 -0.95 -8.94 -0.77
C HIS A 160 -0.34 -9.63 -2.00
N PRO A 161 0.37 -8.93 -2.90
CA PRO A 161 0.96 -9.52 -4.11
C PRO A 161 2.18 -10.43 -3.84
N SER A 162 2.35 -10.93 -2.62
CA SER A 162 3.47 -11.78 -2.23
C SER A 162 3.33 -13.19 -2.84
N PRO A 163 4.45 -13.87 -3.16
CA PRO A 163 4.44 -15.28 -3.54
C PRO A 163 3.71 -16.19 -2.56
N ARG A 164 3.61 -15.81 -1.27
CA ARG A 164 2.84 -16.55 -0.25
C ARG A 164 1.36 -16.69 -0.59
N ASN A 165 0.80 -15.78 -1.37
CA ASN A 165 -0.60 -15.82 -1.79
C ASN A 165 -0.82 -16.63 -3.08
N ASN A 166 0.20 -17.28 -3.66
CA ASN A 166 0.04 -18.06 -4.90
C ASN A 166 -1.01 -19.17 -4.78
N ILE A 167 -1.07 -19.88 -3.63
CA ILE A 167 -2.11 -20.90 -3.41
C ILE A 167 -3.50 -20.27 -3.37
N TRP A 168 -3.63 -19.11 -2.70
CA TRP A 168 -4.90 -18.38 -2.65
C TRP A 168 -5.32 -17.93 -4.05
N LEU A 169 -4.40 -17.39 -4.85
CA LEU A 169 -4.66 -16.95 -6.23
C LEU A 169 -5.13 -18.11 -7.11
N LYS A 170 -4.46 -19.25 -7.06
CA LYS A 170 -4.87 -20.47 -7.80
C LYS A 170 -6.27 -20.96 -7.42
N LYS A 171 -6.67 -20.82 -6.15
CA LYS A 171 -8.01 -21.19 -5.66
C LYS A 171 -9.07 -20.13 -5.97
N ASN A 172 -8.68 -18.94 -6.40
CA ASN A 172 -9.57 -17.80 -6.63
C ASN A 172 -9.29 -17.17 -8.01
N PRO A 173 -9.46 -17.93 -9.12
CA PRO A 173 -9.14 -17.46 -10.47
C PRO A 173 -10.00 -16.25 -10.91
N TRP A 174 -11.18 -16.08 -10.31
CA TRP A 174 -12.05 -14.93 -10.50
C TRP A 174 -11.37 -13.58 -10.19
N LEU A 175 -10.33 -13.54 -9.35
CA LEU A 175 -9.56 -12.31 -9.15
C LEU A 175 -8.97 -11.83 -10.48
N GLU A 176 -8.27 -12.72 -11.17
CA GLU A 176 -7.59 -12.41 -12.43
C GLU A 176 -8.57 -12.25 -13.60
N GLN A 177 -9.69 -12.98 -13.58
CA GLN A 177 -10.67 -13.00 -14.66
C GLN A 177 -11.67 -11.83 -14.58
N GLU A 178 -12.01 -11.36 -13.38
CA GLU A 178 -13.10 -10.39 -13.19
C GLU A 178 -12.64 -9.09 -12.52
N VAL A 179 -11.75 -9.17 -11.53
CA VAL A 179 -11.39 -7.98 -10.71
C VAL A 179 -10.24 -7.20 -11.34
N LEU A 180 -9.14 -7.89 -11.70
CA LEU A 180 -7.96 -7.23 -12.26
C LEU A 180 -8.22 -6.53 -13.60
N PRO A 181 -9.06 -7.04 -14.52
CA PRO A 181 -9.39 -6.30 -15.73
C PRO A 181 -10.09 -4.96 -15.45
N GLU A 182 -11.05 -4.93 -14.51
CA GLU A 182 -11.73 -3.70 -14.10
C GLU A 182 -10.80 -2.74 -13.37
N LEU A 183 -9.90 -3.27 -12.53
CA LEU A 183 -8.83 -2.48 -11.92
C LEU A 183 -7.94 -1.80 -12.97
N LYS A 184 -7.48 -2.54 -14.00
CA LYS A 184 -6.64 -1.96 -15.06
C LYS A 184 -7.35 -0.86 -15.82
N LYS A 185 -8.62 -1.05 -16.16
CA LYS A 185 -9.44 -0.01 -16.81
C LYS A 185 -9.52 1.24 -15.94
N ARG A 186 -9.86 1.08 -14.66
CA ARG A 186 -9.98 2.20 -13.72
C ARG A 186 -8.66 2.92 -13.48
N VAL A 187 -7.55 2.19 -13.38
CA VAL A 187 -6.21 2.79 -13.26
C VAL A 187 -5.92 3.62 -14.51
N ALA A 188 -6.20 3.11 -15.71
CA ALA A 188 -6.03 3.89 -16.93
C ALA A 188 -6.92 5.15 -16.93
N GLU A 189 -8.20 5.03 -16.61
CA GLU A 189 -9.14 6.17 -16.51
C GLU A 189 -8.66 7.25 -15.54
N VAL A 190 -8.13 6.86 -14.38
CA VAL A 190 -7.65 7.80 -13.37
C VAL A 190 -6.35 8.47 -13.78
N LEU A 191 -5.54 7.83 -14.63
CA LEU A 191 -4.22 8.34 -15.05
C LEU A 191 -4.23 9.09 -16.39
N LEU A 192 -5.28 8.99 -17.20
CA LEU A 192 -5.54 9.86 -18.35
C LEU A 192 -5.80 11.31 -17.92
#